data_AF-A0A6A4RU07-F1
#
_entry.id   AF-A0A6A4RU07-F1
#
_cell.length_a   1.000
_cell.length_b   1.000
_cell.length_c   1.000
_cell.angle_alpha   90.00
_cell.angle_beta   90.00
_cell.angle_gamma   90.00
#
_symmetry.space_group_name_H-M   'P 1'
#
loop_
_entity.id
_entity.type
_entity.pdbx_description
1 polymer ?
#
loop_
_entity_poly.entity_id
_entity_poly.type
_entity_poly.pdbx_seq_one_letter_code
_entity_poly.pdbx_strand_id
1 'polypeptide(L)'
;FVCADIGTRLAESTIIQKHMILTLPGCSTAAMECMRQYISELLDFIADMHTLTKLKSHMKACCQPLHEDTFGGNLKVGLAQVAAMEISKGNHRDNKAVVRYLPWLYHPPSTMQQGPKEFIECVSHIRQLSWLLLGSLTHCALHQGSTSCMPIPLDAGSHIADHLIVILIGFPEQSKTSVLHMCSLFHAFMFAQLWTIYCEQAAAVPSLQNQNQTEFSSSAILTGLEFWSRVTPSILQLMAHNKVLIPMWLPMIQSNLKQLSAGLQLRLQAIQNRVNHQCLQGQTSGAPPFALRKWLQCTQFKMAQVEIQSSEAASQFYPM
;
A
#
# COMPACT_ATOMS: atom_id res chain seq x y z
N PHE A 1 10.57 -18.41 -11.08
CA PHE A 1 11.92 -18.56 -10.51
C PHE A 1 12.12 -17.62 -9.33
N VAL A 2 12.43 -16.32 -9.51
CA VAL A 2 12.66 -15.36 -8.40
C VAL A 2 11.57 -15.41 -7.31
N CYS A 3 10.30 -15.31 -7.69
CA CYS A 3 9.19 -15.40 -6.73
C CYS A 3 9.18 -16.75 -5.97
N ALA A 4 9.40 -17.85 -6.67
CA ALA A 4 9.41 -19.18 -6.06
C ALA A 4 10.57 -19.33 -5.06
N ASP A 5 11.78 -18.92 -5.46
CA ASP A 5 12.99 -18.99 -4.62
C ASP A 5 12.85 -18.18 -3.33
N ILE A 6 12.22 -16.99 -3.39
CA ILE A 6 12.03 -16.15 -2.20
C ILE A 6 10.87 -16.64 -1.31
N GLY A 7 10.07 -17.61 -1.76
CA GLY A 7 8.95 -18.19 -1.01
C GLY A 7 7.60 -17.51 -1.27
N THR A 8 7.45 -16.84 -2.41
CA THR A 8 6.19 -16.24 -2.87
C THR A 8 5.75 -16.79 -4.23
N ARG A 9 4.64 -16.28 -4.76
CA ARG A 9 4.11 -16.64 -6.09
C ARG A 9 3.32 -15.47 -6.64
N LEU A 10 3.28 -15.39 -7.96
CA LEU A 10 2.43 -14.44 -8.66
C LEU A 10 1.00 -14.98 -8.72
N ALA A 11 0.03 -14.08 -8.64
CA ALA A 11 -1.36 -14.44 -8.84
C ALA A 11 -1.59 -14.91 -10.28
N GLU A 12 -2.52 -15.85 -10.45
CA GLU A 12 -3.01 -16.19 -11.79
C GLU A 12 -3.58 -14.93 -12.45
N SER A 13 -3.26 -14.77 -13.73
CA SER A 13 -3.72 -13.65 -14.55
C SER A 13 -3.92 -14.11 -15.98
N THR A 14 -4.41 -13.22 -16.84
CA THR A 14 -4.47 -13.47 -18.30
C THR A 14 -3.09 -13.76 -18.90
N ILE A 15 -2.01 -13.40 -18.19
CA ILE A 15 -0.62 -13.51 -18.63
C ILE A 15 0.03 -14.74 -18.00
N ILE A 16 -0.24 -14.99 -16.72
CA ILE A 16 0.32 -16.10 -15.96
C ILE A 16 -0.76 -17.15 -15.80
N GLN A 17 -0.74 -18.14 -16.68
CA GLN A 17 -1.68 -19.25 -16.64
C GLN A 17 -1.30 -20.27 -15.56
N LYS A 18 -2.29 -20.94 -14.97
CA LYS A 18 -2.10 -21.96 -13.92
C LYS A 18 -1.08 -23.04 -14.28
N HIS A 19 -1.02 -23.46 -15.53
CA HIS A 19 -0.08 -24.49 -15.99
C HIS A 19 1.38 -24.03 -15.89
N MET A 20 1.68 -22.75 -16.14
CA MET A 20 3.04 -22.19 -16.02
C MET A 20 3.52 -22.13 -14.57
N ILE A 21 2.58 -21.98 -13.62
CA ILE A 21 2.90 -22.00 -12.19
C ILE A 21 3.21 -23.44 -11.75
N LEU A 22 2.48 -24.42 -12.27
CA LEU A 22 2.64 -25.83 -11.94
C LEU A 22 3.93 -26.45 -12.52
N THR A 23 4.50 -25.87 -13.57
CA THR A 23 5.75 -26.35 -14.19
C THR A 23 7.02 -25.82 -13.52
N LEU A 24 6.89 -24.96 -12.50
CA LEU A 24 8.05 -24.46 -11.76
C LEU A 24 8.71 -25.61 -10.98
N PRO A 25 10.06 -25.71 -11.00
CA PRO A 25 10.79 -26.68 -10.19
C PRO A 25 10.43 -26.52 -8.70
N GLY A 26 10.26 -27.64 -8.00
CA GLY A 26 10.08 -27.63 -6.54
C GLY A 26 11.37 -27.36 -5.74
N CYS A 27 12.48 -27.12 -6.43
CA CYS A 27 13.79 -26.79 -5.85
C CYS A 27 14.15 -25.32 -6.07
N SER A 28 15.00 -24.77 -5.21
CA SER A 28 15.55 -23.41 -5.40
C SER A 28 16.34 -23.34 -6.71
N THR A 29 16.09 -22.29 -7.48
CA THR A 29 16.76 -22.02 -8.77
C THR A 29 17.93 -21.04 -8.67
N ALA A 30 18.23 -20.55 -7.46
CA ALA A 30 19.21 -19.50 -7.18
C ALA A 30 18.99 -18.17 -7.94
N ALA A 31 17.83 -17.99 -8.58
CA ALA A 31 17.48 -16.77 -9.29
C ALA A 31 17.32 -15.60 -8.32
N MET A 32 16.87 -15.84 -7.09
CA MET A 32 16.78 -14.81 -6.07
C MET A 32 18.17 -14.32 -5.62
N GLU A 33 19.16 -15.20 -5.51
CA GLU A 33 20.55 -14.82 -5.18
C GLU A 33 21.12 -13.85 -6.21
N CYS A 34 20.87 -14.09 -7.50
CA CYS A 34 21.27 -13.19 -8.58
C CYS A 34 20.55 -11.83 -8.52
N MET A 35 19.28 -11.82 -8.08
CA MET A 35 18.44 -10.63 -8.03
C MET A 35 18.72 -9.75 -6.80
N ARG A 36 19.25 -10.33 -5.71
CA ARG A 36 19.42 -9.65 -4.40
C ARG A 36 20.28 -8.38 -4.47
N GLN A 37 21.20 -8.28 -5.42
CA GLN A 37 22.01 -7.07 -5.62
C GLN A 37 21.22 -5.92 -6.26
N TYR A 38 20.09 -6.20 -6.90
CA TYR A 38 19.28 -5.23 -7.66
C TYR A 38 18.03 -4.75 -6.90
N ILE A 39 17.99 -4.92 -5.58
CA ILE A 39 16.80 -4.59 -4.77
C ILE A 39 16.56 -3.08 -4.74
N SER A 40 17.62 -2.27 -4.71
CA SER A 40 17.50 -0.81 -4.78
C SER A 40 16.90 -0.37 -6.11
N GLU A 41 17.42 -0.90 -7.22
CA GLU A 41 16.94 -0.62 -8.58
C GLU A 41 15.51 -1.11 -8.79
N LEU A 42 15.14 -2.22 -8.16
CA LEU A 42 13.78 -2.73 -8.16
C LEU A 42 12.84 -1.76 -7.41
N LEU A 43 13.26 -1.20 -6.28
CA LEU A 43 12.49 -0.20 -5.55
C LEU A 43 12.36 1.11 -6.33
N ASP A 44 13.42 1.54 -7.01
CA ASP A 44 13.42 2.70 -7.90
C ASP A 44 12.45 2.49 -9.06
N PHE A 45 12.46 1.29 -9.66
CA PHE A 45 11.54 0.91 -10.74
C PHE A 45 10.07 0.99 -10.31
N ILE A 46 9.77 0.49 -9.11
CA ILE A 46 8.40 0.53 -8.56
C ILE A 46 7.99 1.96 -8.23
N ALA A 47 8.90 2.78 -7.68
CA ALA A 47 8.66 4.16 -7.29
C ALA A 47 8.48 5.10 -8.50
N ASP A 48 9.20 4.86 -9.61
CA ASP A 48 9.14 5.71 -10.82
C ASP A 48 7.70 5.74 -11.36
N MET A 49 7.14 6.95 -11.40
CA MET A 49 5.80 7.26 -11.90
C MET A 49 5.69 6.97 -13.40
N HIS A 50 6.78 7.10 -14.14
CA HIS A 50 6.80 7.00 -15.60
C HIS A 50 6.98 5.57 -16.11
N THR A 51 7.39 4.64 -15.24
CA THR A 51 7.63 3.23 -15.59
C THR A 51 6.46 2.61 -16.36
N LEU A 52 5.23 2.85 -15.92
CA LEU A 52 4.05 2.24 -16.55
C LEU A 52 3.77 2.79 -17.95
N THR A 53 3.90 4.10 -18.14
CA THR A 53 3.73 4.73 -19.46
C THR A 53 4.84 4.30 -20.42
N LYS A 54 6.10 4.23 -19.96
CA LYS A 54 7.25 3.75 -20.74
C LYS A 54 7.08 2.28 -21.14
N LEU A 55 6.60 1.44 -20.23
CA LEU A 55 6.33 0.04 -20.52
C LEU A 55 5.19 -0.11 -21.53
N LYS A 56 4.10 0.64 -21.35
CA LYS A 56 2.97 0.65 -22.28
C LYS A 56 3.39 1.08 -23.69
N SER A 57 4.23 2.12 -23.83
CA SER A 57 4.73 2.54 -25.15
C SER A 57 5.66 1.52 -25.78
N HIS A 58 6.54 0.88 -25.00
CA HIS A 58 7.44 -0.18 -25.49
C HIS A 58 6.65 -1.41 -25.98
N MET A 59 5.64 -1.84 -25.22
CA MET A 59 4.81 -3.00 -25.58
C MET A 59 4.04 -2.79 -26.89
N LYS A 60 3.52 -1.58 -27.11
CA LYS A 60 2.92 -1.18 -28.39
C LYS A 60 3.88 -1.31 -29.56
N ALA A 61 5.14 -0.92 -29.36
CA ALA A 61 6.18 -1.01 -30.39
C ALA A 61 6.58 -2.46 -30.71
N CYS A 62 6.45 -3.38 -29.75
CA CYS A 62 6.82 -4.79 -29.92
C CYS A 62 5.68 -5.70 -30.42
N CYS A 63 4.50 -5.17 -30.75
CA CYS A 63 3.33 -5.93 -31.23
C CYS A 63 2.92 -7.13 -30.35
N GLN A 64 3.18 -7.07 -29.05
CA GLN A 64 2.85 -8.15 -28.13
C GLN A 64 1.39 -8.03 -27.66
N PRO A 65 0.54 -9.07 -27.80
CA PRO A 65 -0.89 -9.03 -27.48
C PRO A 65 -1.17 -9.15 -25.97
N LEU A 66 -0.28 -8.65 -25.12
CA LEU A 66 -0.52 -8.58 -23.69
C LEU A 66 -1.52 -7.44 -23.44
N HIS A 67 -2.42 -7.64 -22.47
CA HIS A 67 -3.40 -6.61 -22.11
C HIS A 67 -2.66 -5.38 -21.54
N GLU A 68 -2.32 -4.43 -22.42
CA GLU A 68 -1.38 -3.33 -22.19
C GLU A 68 -1.69 -2.54 -20.92
N ASP A 69 -2.98 -2.36 -20.63
CA ASP A 69 -3.46 -1.59 -19.49
C ASP A 69 -3.34 -2.32 -18.13
N THR A 70 -3.05 -3.62 -18.12
CA THR A 70 -2.96 -4.42 -16.88
C THR A 70 -1.58 -5.04 -16.66
N PHE A 71 -0.81 -5.31 -17.71
CA PHE A 71 0.53 -5.92 -17.61
C PHE A 71 1.46 -5.13 -16.68
N GLY A 72 1.58 -3.81 -16.89
CA GLY A 72 2.51 -3.00 -16.10
C GLY A 72 2.17 -2.98 -14.61
N GLY A 73 0.89 -2.91 -14.27
CA GLY A 73 0.45 -3.00 -12.87
C GLY A 73 0.75 -4.38 -12.26
N ASN A 74 0.54 -5.47 -13.01
CA ASN A 74 0.87 -6.82 -12.56
C ASN A 74 2.38 -6.98 -12.32
N LEU A 75 3.19 -6.41 -13.21
CA LEU A 75 4.65 -6.41 -13.09
C LEU A 75 5.10 -5.63 -11.84
N LYS A 76 4.59 -4.41 -11.62
CA LYS A 76 4.92 -3.63 -10.42
C LYS A 76 4.54 -4.35 -9.12
N VAL A 77 3.35 -4.96 -9.03
CA VAL A 77 2.98 -5.74 -7.83
C VAL A 77 3.85 -6.97 -7.68
N GLY A 78 4.15 -7.70 -8.75
CA GLY A 78 5.02 -8.87 -8.69
C GLY A 78 6.44 -8.53 -8.20
N LEU A 79 7.00 -7.43 -8.67
CA LEU A 79 8.28 -6.92 -8.19
C LEU A 79 8.17 -6.42 -6.74
N ALA A 80 7.09 -5.71 -6.39
CA ALA A 80 6.85 -5.25 -5.03
C ALA A 80 6.69 -6.40 -4.04
N GLN A 81 6.09 -7.53 -4.46
CA GLN A 81 6.05 -8.76 -3.67
C GLN A 81 7.47 -9.28 -3.38
N VAL A 82 8.37 -9.28 -4.37
CA VAL A 82 9.76 -9.71 -4.20
C VAL A 82 10.51 -8.76 -3.26
N ALA A 83 10.42 -7.45 -3.49
CA ALA A 83 11.02 -6.44 -2.61
C ALA A 83 10.51 -6.58 -1.17
N ALA A 84 9.20 -6.73 -1.00
CA ALA A 84 8.58 -6.86 0.31
C ALA A 84 9.11 -8.07 1.06
N MET A 85 9.20 -9.23 0.40
CA MET A 85 9.74 -10.45 0.99
C MET A 85 11.22 -10.31 1.36
N GLU A 86 12.03 -9.67 0.51
CA GLU A 86 13.47 -9.51 0.78
C GLU A 86 13.73 -8.55 1.94
N ILE A 87 13.01 -7.42 1.99
CA ILE A 87 13.09 -6.47 3.10
C ILE A 87 12.61 -7.14 4.39
N SER A 88 11.51 -7.89 4.35
CA SER A 88 10.97 -8.63 5.51
C SER A 88 11.99 -9.61 6.08
N LYS A 89 12.73 -10.33 5.23
CA LYS A 89 13.79 -11.25 5.66
C LYS A 89 14.95 -10.55 6.34
N GLY A 90 15.30 -9.34 5.89
CA GLY A 90 16.37 -8.54 6.50
C GLY A 90 15.93 -7.71 7.72
N ASN A 91 14.63 -7.57 7.95
CA ASN A 91 14.05 -6.97 9.15
C ASN A 91 14.00 -8.01 10.29
N HIS A 92 15.13 -8.18 10.97
CA HIS A 92 15.16 -8.87 12.26
C HIS A 92 14.91 -7.84 13.40
N ARG A 93 15.70 -7.81 14.47
CA ARG A 93 15.45 -6.90 15.61
C ARG A 93 15.71 -5.42 15.32
N ASP A 94 16.64 -5.12 14.42
CA ASP A 94 17.14 -3.74 14.22
C ASP A 94 16.66 -3.08 12.92
N ASN A 95 15.70 -3.69 12.20
CA ASN A 95 15.14 -3.14 10.95
C ASN A 95 16.19 -2.74 9.89
N LYS A 96 17.33 -3.46 9.83
CA LYS A 96 18.49 -3.09 8.98
C LYS A 96 18.16 -2.95 7.51
N ALA A 97 17.27 -3.79 6.98
CA ALA A 97 16.86 -3.71 5.58
C ALA A 97 16.09 -2.42 5.29
N VAL A 98 15.18 -2.01 6.18
CA VAL A 98 14.47 -0.73 6.07
C VAL A 98 15.44 0.44 6.14
N VAL A 99 16.38 0.43 7.09
CA VAL A 99 17.41 1.49 7.18
C VAL A 99 18.24 1.58 5.90
N ARG A 100 18.52 0.44 5.26
CA ARG A 100 19.29 0.39 4.00
C ARG A 100 18.49 0.88 2.79
N TYR A 101 17.26 0.41 2.64
CA TYR A 101 16.49 0.57 1.40
C TYR A 101 15.47 1.73 1.47
N LEU A 102 15.04 2.11 2.68
CA LEU A 102 14.09 3.19 2.95
C LEU A 102 14.62 4.10 4.09
N PRO A 103 15.83 4.65 3.97
CA PRO A 103 16.46 5.43 5.05
C PRO A 103 15.63 6.65 5.49
N TRP A 104 14.83 7.20 4.58
CA TRP A 104 13.95 8.34 4.82
C TRP A 104 12.79 8.01 5.79
N LEU A 105 12.43 6.73 5.96
CA LEU A 105 11.26 6.33 6.75
C LEU A 105 11.37 6.71 8.23
N TYR A 106 12.58 6.67 8.78
CA TYR A 106 12.88 7.07 10.17
C TYR A 106 13.33 8.53 10.30
N HIS A 107 13.20 9.32 9.22
CA HIS A 107 13.51 10.75 9.20
C HIS A 107 12.29 11.50 8.62
N PRO A 108 11.15 11.53 9.33
CA PRO A 108 9.92 12.13 8.82
C PRO A 108 10.06 13.64 8.57
N PRO A 109 9.19 14.19 7.68
CA PRO A 109 9.16 15.61 7.39
C PRO A 109 8.89 16.45 8.64
N SER A 110 9.46 17.65 8.71
CA SER A 110 9.29 18.55 9.85
C SER A 110 8.09 19.47 9.61
N THR A 111 7.25 19.64 10.62
CA THR A 111 6.12 20.59 10.56
C THR A 111 6.56 22.06 10.38
N MET A 112 7.85 22.38 10.58
CA MET A 112 8.37 23.74 10.44
C MET A 112 8.81 24.10 9.00
N GLN A 113 8.92 23.14 8.08
CA GLN A 113 9.48 23.35 6.72
C GLN A 113 8.52 22.93 5.59
N GLN A 114 7.22 23.10 5.80
CA GLN A 114 6.19 22.73 4.81
C GLN A 114 6.26 23.62 3.57
N GLY A 115 6.59 23.01 2.43
CA GLY A 115 6.64 23.67 1.13
C GLY A 115 6.45 22.71 -0.05
N PRO A 116 6.40 23.20 -1.29
CA PRO A 116 6.12 22.39 -2.47
C PRO A 116 7.06 21.18 -2.64
N LYS A 117 8.34 21.35 -2.26
CA LYS A 117 9.35 20.27 -2.31
C LYS A 117 9.03 19.14 -1.33
N GLU A 118 8.79 19.48 -0.06
CA GLU A 118 8.47 18.49 0.97
C GLU A 118 7.14 17.78 0.67
N PHE A 119 6.16 18.53 0.13
CA PHE A 119 4.89 17.96 -0.32
C PHE A 119 5.11 16.88 -1.38
N ILE A 120 5.88 17.16 -2.44
CA ILE A 120 6.07 16.21 -3.54
C ILE A 120 6.93 15.00 -3.12
N GLU A 121 7.92 15.22 -2.24
CA GLU A 121 8.69 14.15 -1.62
C GLU A 121 7.78 13.22 -0.80
N CYS A 122 6.87 13.78 0.01
CA CYS A 122 5.89 12.99 0.75
C CYS A 122 4.97 12.20 -0.18
N VAL A 123 4.48 12.80 -1.27
CA VAL A 123 3.67 12.07 -2.27
C VAL A 123 4.46 10.92 -2.88
N SER A 124 5.74 11.11 -3.20
CA SER A 124 6.62 10.07 -3.73
C SER A 124 6.80 8.90 -2.75
N HIS A 125 7.11 9.22 -1.49
CA HIS A 125 7.26 8.24 -0.40
C HIS A 125 5.98 7.42 -0.19
N ILE A 126 4.82 8.08 -0.13
CA ILE A 126 3.53 7.41 0.05
C ILE A 126 3.16 6.54 -1.15
N ARG A 127 3.49 6.94 -2.38
CA ARG A 127 3.33 6.10 -3.58
C ARG A 127 4.22 4.85 -3.51
N GLN A 128 5.50 5.00 -3.17
CA GLN A 128 6.43 3.89 -3.05
C GLN A 128 5.97 2.88 -1.99
N LEU A 129 5.59 3.36 -0.80
CA LEU A 129 5.06 2.50 0.27
C LEU A 129 3.75 1.83 -0.13
N SER A 130 2.87 2.51 -0.87
CA SER A 130 1.60 1.91 -1.34
C SER A 130 1.86 0.68 -2.21
N TRP A 131 2.80 0.75 -3.15
CA TRP A 131 3.15 -0.43 -3.96
C TRP A 131 3.79 -1.54 -3.12
N LEU A 132 4.67 -1.17 -2.20
CA LEU A 132 5.35 -2.13 -1.33
C LEU A 132 4.36 -2.88 -0.42
N LEU A 133 3.42 -2.16 0.22
CA LEU A 133 2.36 -2.75 1.04
C LEU A 133 1.40 -3.59 0.20
N LEU A 134 1.04 -3.14 -1.01
CA LEU A 134 0.22 -3.92 -1.93
C LEU A 134 0.90 -5.24 -2.31
N GLY A 135 2.21 -5.23 -2.55
CA GLY A 135 3.01 -6.44 -2.74
C GLY A 135 2.94 -7.35 -1.51
N SER A 136 3.24 -6.80 -0.33
CA SER A 136 3.17 -7.54 0.95
C SER A 136 1.81 -8.22 1.17
N LEU A 137 0.73 -7.47 1.02
CA LEU A 137 -0.64 -7.96 1.18
C LEU A 137 -1.03 -8.99 0.11
N THR A 138 -0.53 -8.83 -1.11
CA THR A 138 -0.74 -9.81 -2.18
C THR A 138 -0.05 -11.13 -1.85
N HIS A 139 1.17 -11.10 -1.30
CA HIS A 139 1.82 -12.30 -0.79
C HIS A 139 0.97 -12.98 0.29
N CYS A 140 0.56 -12.25 1.33
CA CYS A 140 -0.27 -12.78 2.42
C CYS A 140 -1.59 -13.37 1.90
N ALA A 141 -2.23 -12.70 0.94
CA ALA A 141 -3.45 -13.20 0.32
C ALA A 141 -3.23 -14.47 -0.54
N LEU A 142 -2.02 -14.71 -1.03
CA LEU A 142 -1.70 -15.91 -1.82
C LEU A 142 -1.20 -17.06 -0.95
N HIS A 143 -0.54 -16.79 0.18
CA HIS A 143 0.06 -17.80 1.06
C HIS A 143 -0.43 -17.66 2.50
N GLN A 144 -1.53 -18.34 2.82
CA GLN A 144 -1.95 -18.46 4.21
C GLN A 144 -1.06 -19.45 4.96
N GLY A 145 -0.46 -19.00 6.08
CA GLY A 145 0.39 -19.83 6.94
C GLY A 145 1.87 -19.90 6.52
N SER A 146 2.33 -19.05 5.61
CA SER A 146 3.75 -18.93 5.24
C SER A 146 4.47 -17.83 6.07
N THR A 147 5.75 -17.62 5.79
CA THR A 147 6.60 -16.61 6.43
C THR A 147 5.94 -15.23 6.44
N SER A 148 5.99 -14.56 7.59
CA SER A 148 5.48 -13.19 7.74
C SER A 148 6.15 -12.26 6.73
N CYS A 149 5.36 -11.57 5.93
CA CYS A 149 5.82 -10.52 5.02
C CYS A 149 5.51 -9.16 5.66
N MET A 150 6.49 -8.62 6.36
CA MET A 150 6.43 -7.34 7.09
C MET A 150 7.58 -6.42 6.65
N PRO A 151 7.53 -5.87 5.42
CA PRO A 151 8.60 -5.01 4.91
C PRO A 151 8.67 -3.68 5.64
N ILE A 152 7.55 -3.21 6.18
CA ILE A 152 7.46 -1.97 6.95
C ILE A 152 7.20 -2.31 8.42
N PRO A 153 8.13 -1.98 9.32
CA PRO A 153 7.96 -2.13 10.76
C PRO A 153 6.74 -1.35 11.26
N LEU A 154 5.99 -1.93 12.21
CA LEU A 154 4.78 -1.31 12.75
C LEU A 154 5.10 -0.03 13.53
N ASP A 155 6.26 0.05 14.17
CA ASP A 155 6.73 1.24 14.89
C ASP A 155 6.96 2.46 13.98
N ALA A 156 7.17 2.25 12.67
CA ALA A 156 7.27 3.32 11.68
C ALA A 156 5.93 4.02 11.38
N GLY A 157 4.80 3.51 11.88
CA GLY A 157 3.46 4.04 11.59
C GLY A 157 3.28 5.52 11.93
N SER A 158 3.93 5.99 13.00
CA SER A 158 3.92 7.40 13.40
C SER A 158 4.61 8.31 12.37
N HIS A 159 5.79 7.92 11.89
CA HIS A 159 6.54 8.65 10.86
C HIS A 159 5.81 8.68 9.51
N ILE A 160 5.13 7.60 9.17
CA ILE A 160 4.30 7.52 7.96
C ILE A 160 3.09 8.46 8.08
N ALA A 161 2.47 8.55 9.26
CA ALA A 161 1.37 9.49 9.50
C ALA A 161 1.82 10.94 9.25
N ASP A 162 3.04 11.31 9.66
CA ASP A 162 3.58 12.65 9.45
C ASP A 162 3.68 13.00 7.94
N HIS A 163 4.06 12.04 7.09
CA HIS A 163 4.05 12.22 5.64
C HIS A 163 2.63 12.45 5.09
N LEU A 164 1.63 11.70 5.57
CA LEU A 164 0.24 11.90 5.17
C LEU A 164 -0.28 13.27 5.60
N ILE A 165 0.08 13.72 6.81
CA ILE A 165 -0.32 15.01 7.34
C ILE A 165 0.21 16.15 6.46
N VAL A 166 1.47 16.08 6.02
CA VAL A 166 2.05 17.06 5.07
C VAL A 166 1.25 17.10 3.76
N ILE A 167 0.88 15.94 3.19
CA ILE A 167 0.06 15.88 1.98
C ILE A 167 -1.33 16.48 2.22
N LEU A 168 -1.98 16.15 3.34
CA LEU A 168 -3.34 16.60 3.64
C LEU A 168 -3.40 18.12 3.88
N ILE A 169 -2.42 18.65 4.62
CA ILE A 169 -2.33 20.10 4.92
C ILE A 169 -1.93 20.88 3.66
N GLY A 170 -0.98 20.38 2.87
CA GLY A 170 -0.50 21.07 1.67
C GLY A 170 -1.45 20.98 0.48
N PHE A 171 -2.37 20.02 0.45
CA PHE A 171 -3.24 19.78 -0.72
C PHE A 171 -4.04 21.01 -1.19
N PRO A 172 -4.70 21.81 -0.33
CA PRO A 172 -5.47 22.97 -0.77
C PRO A 172 -4.65 23.98 -1.60
N GLU A 173 -3.37 24.12 -1.27
CA GLU A 173 -2.46 25.04 -1.97
C GLU A 173 -1.81 24.40 -3.18
N GLN A 174 -1.38 23.14 -3.07
CA GLN A 174 -0.53 22.50 -4.07
C GLN A 174 -1.30 21.77 -5.18
N SER A 175 -2.58 21.41 -4.95
CA SER A 175 -3.37 20.56 -5.85
C SER A 175 -3.56 21.07 -7.28
N LYS A 176 -3.39 22.37 -7.51
CA LYS A 176 -3.55 23.01 -8.83
C LYS A 176 -2.28 23.04 -9.66
N THR A 177 -1.13 22.64 -9.09
CA THR A 177 0.18 22.77 -9.72
C THR A 177 0.40 21.75 -10.84
N SER A 178 -0.05 20.51 -10.65
CA SER A 178 -0.01 19.47 -11.69
C SER A 178 -0.99 18.33 -11.39
N VAL A 179 -1.22 17.45 -12.36
CA VAL A 179 -2.07 16.25 -12.17
C VAL A 179 -1.53 15.37 -11.04
N LEU A 180 -0.21 15.22 -10.90
CA LEU A 180 0.39 14.50 -9.78
C LEU A 180 0.01 15.12 -8.42
N HIS A 181 0.02 16.45 -8.32
CA HIS A 181 -0.41 17.13 -7.09
C HIS A 181 -1.92 17.00 -6.87
N MET A 182 -2.74 17.06 -7.93
CA MET A 182 -4.18 16.84 -7.86
C MET A 182 -4.52 15.42 -7.36
N CYS A 183 -3.74 14.42 -7.77
CA CYS A 183 -3.91 13.02 -7.39
C CYS A 183 -3.30 12.68 -6.02
N SER A 184 -2.68 13.62 -5.30
CA SER A 184 -2.00 13.32 -4.02
C SER A 184 -2.96 12.76 -2.95
N LEU A 185 -4.20 13.25 -2.87
CA LEU A 185 -5.21 12.71 -1.95
C LEU A 185 -5.62 11.29 -2.30
N PHE A 186 -5.64 10.94 -3.59
CA PHE A 186 -5.86 9.56 -3.99
C PHE A 186 -4.76 8.66 -3.41
N HIS A 187 -3.49 9.06 -3.53
CA HIS A 187 -2.38 8.29 -2.98
C HIS A 187 -2.42 8.21 -1.45
N ALA A 188 -2.69 9.32 -0.75
CA ALA A 188 -2.85 9.33 0.71
C ALA A 188 -3.99 8.41 1.18
N PHE A 189 -5.12 8.44 0.49
CA PHE A 189 -6.28 7.59 0.78
C PHE A 189 -6.00 6.11 0.54
N MET A 190 -5.47 5.78 -0.64
CA MET A 190 -5.12 4.41 -0.99
C MET A 190 -4.11 3.83 -0.01
N PHE A 191 -3.09 4.63 0.36
CA PHE A 191 -2.13 4.22 1.37
C PHE A 191 -2.80 3.96 2.72
N ALA A 192 -3.66 4.86 3.21
CA ALA A 192 -4.34 4.67 4.49
C ALA A 192 -5.20 3.39 4.51
N GLN A 193 -5.81 3.00 3.37
CA GLN A 193 -6.53 1.72 3.27
C GLN A 193 -5.58 0.53 3.34
N LEU A 194 -4.48 0.58 2.59
CA LEU A 194 -3.45 -0.47 2.57
C LEU A 194 -2.82 -0.64 3.96
N TRP A 195 -2.51 0.47 4.65
CA TRP A 195 -1.97 0.46 6.00
C TRP A 195 -2.93 -0.18 7.01
N THR A 196 -4.21 0.18 6.99
CA THR A 196 -5.22 -0.46 7.84
C THR A 196 -5.22 -1.97 7.64
N ILE A 197 -5.32 -2.44 6.39
CA ILE A 197 -5.37 -3.88 6.09
C ILE A 197 -4.04 -4.54 6.47
N TYR A 198 -2.90 -3.87 6.28
CA TYR A 198 -1.59 -4.37 6.67
C TYR A 198 -1.47 -4.59 8.19
N CYS A 199 -1.93 -3.64 9.00
CA CYS A 199 -2.02 -3.79 10.45
C CYS A 199 -2.97 -4.92 10.87
N GLU A 200 -4.14 -5.01 10.22
CA GLU A 200 -5.12 -6.10 10.47
C GLU A 200 -4.52 -7.48 10.13
N GLN A 201 -3.80 -7.61 9.01
CA GLN A 201 -3.14 -8.87 8.64
C GLN A 201 -2.03 -9.23 9.63
N ALA A 202 -1.25 -8.25 10.10
CA ALA A 202 -0.23 -8.47 11.12
C ALA A 202 -0.85 -8.97 12.45
N ALA A 203 -2.03 -8.46 12.80
CA ALA A 203 -2.77 -8.91 13.99
C ALA A 203 -3.40 -10.29 13.82
N ALA A 204 -3.76 -10.70 12.59
CA ALA A 204 -4.53 -11.90 12.29
C ALA A 204 -3.69 -13.18 12.04
N VAL A 205 -2.36 -13.12 12.07
CA VAL A 205 -1.48 -14.28 11.81
C VAL A 205 -1.75 -15.41 12.83
N PRO A 206 -2.29 -16.58 12.42
CA PRO A 206 -2.56 -17.69 13.34
C PRO A 206 -1.45 -18.74 13.30
N SER A 207 -0.75 -19.01 14.40
CA SER A 207 -0.23 -20.36 14.70
C SER A 207 0.27 -20.54 16.16
N LEU A 208 -0.08 -21.73 16.67
CA LEU A 208 0.35 -22.52 17.83
C LEU A 208 1.29 -21.86 18.88
N GLN A 209 0.71 -21.59 20.06
CA GLN A 209 1.38 -21.47 21.38
C GLN A 209 2.50 -20.40 21.51
N ASN A 210 2.17 -19.15 21.90
CA ASN A 210 3.08 -18.30 22.69
C ASN A 210 2.43 -17.00 23.21
N GLN A 211 2.74 -16.61 24.47
CA GLN A 211 2.25 -15.37 25.11
C GLN A 211 2.72 -14.09 24.37
N ASN A 212 3.92 -14.10 23.76
CA ASN A 212 4.49 -12.96 23.01
C ASN A 212 3.69 -12.58 21.75
N GLN A 213 2.84 -13.48 21.22
CA GLN A 213 2.04 -13.20 20.00
C GLN A 213 0.84 -12.30 20.30
N THR A 214 0.19 -12.49 21.46
CA THR A 214 -0.94 -11.65 21.88
C THR A 214 -0.51 -10.19 22.03
N GLU A 215 0.71 -9.97 22.53
CA GLU A 215 1.34 -8.64 22.59
C GLU A 215 1.60 -8.07 21.18
N PHE A 216 2.12 -8.87 20.24
CA PHE A 216 2.34 -8.43 18.85
C PHE A 216 1.03 -8.08 18.13
N SER A 217 0.00 -8.92 18.24
CA SER A 217 -1.32 -8.63 17.65
C SER A 217 -1.96 -7.39 18.25
N SER A 218 -1.83 -7.20 19.56
CA SER A 218 -2.34 -6.01 20.25
C SER A 218 -1.57 -4.75 19.85
N SER A 219 -0.24 -4.86 19.69
CA SER A 219 0.62 -3.80 19.17
C SER A 219 0.23 -3.42 17.75
N ALA A 220 0.00 -4.37 16.85
CA ALA A 220 -0.43 -4.10 15.47
C ALA A 220 -1.77 -3.35 15.39
N ILE A 221 -2.74 -3.72 16.22
CA ILE A 221 -4.01 -3.01 16.34
C ILE A 221 -3.78 -1.59 16.86
N LEU A 222 -3.01 -1.45 17.95
CA LEU A 222 -2.73 -0.15 18.55
C LEU A 222 -2.00 0.79 17.59
N THR A 223 -1.04 0.29 16.83
CA THR A 223 -0.36 1.04 15.77
C THR A 223 -1.34 1.56 14.72
N GLY A 224 -2.28 0.73 14.27
CA GLY A 224 -3.33 1.16 13.35
C GLY A 224 -4.17 2.29 13.93
N LEU A 225 -4.58 2.16 15.19
CA LEU A 225 -5.35 3.20 15.90
C LEU A 225 -4.55 4.49 16.10
N GLU A 226 -3.27 4.39 16.45
CA GLU A 226 -2.39 5.54 16.63
C GLU A 226 -2.26 6.32 15.32
N PHE A 227 -1.99 5.62 14.21
CA PHE A 227 -1.94 6.21 12.88
C PHE A 227 -3.21 7.01 12.58
N TRP A 228 -4.39 6.42 12.80
CA TRP A 228 -5.67 7.10 12.56
C TRP A 228 -5.90 8.28 13.49
N SER A 229 -5.48 8.19 14.75
CA SER A 229 -5.62 9.30 15.70
C SER A 229 -4.82 10.55 15.27
N ARG A 230 -3.67 10.35 14.61
CA ARG A 230 -2.83 11.42 14.06
C ARG A 230 -3.38 12.01 12.75
N VAL A 231 -3.85 11.16 11.84
CA VAL A 231 -4.26 11.59 10.48
C VAL A 231 -5.68 12.17 10.44
N THR A 232 -6.58 11.68 11.30
CA THR A 232 -8.00 12.09 11.31
C THR A 232 -8.23 13.61 11.45
N PRO A 233 -7.53 14.34 12.35
CA PRO A 233 -7.68 15.79 12.47
C PRO A 233 -7.46 16.53 11.14
N SER A 234 -6.40 16.19 10.40
CA SER A 234 -6.09 16.80 9.10
C SER A 234 -7.15 16.45 8.04
N ILE A 235 -7.68 15.23 8.04
CA ILE A 235 -8.79 14.85 7.15
C ILE A 235 -10.05 15.69 7.46
N LEU A 236 -10.42 15.82 8.73
CA LEU A 236 -11.58 16.59 9.14
C LEU A 236 -11.44 18.07 8.78
N GLN A 237 -10.26 18.64 8.99
CA GLN A 237 -9.94 20.01 8.58
C GLN A 237 -10.08 20.20 7.07
N LEU A 238 -9.57 19.24 6.28
CA LEU A 238 -9.69 19.26 4.82
C LEU A 238 -11.15 19.16 4.36
N MET A 239 -11.93 18.25 4.95
CA MET A 239 -13.36 18.06 4.64
C MET A 239 -14.22 19.28 5.00
N ALA A 240 -13.86 20.01 6.05
CA ALA A 240 -14.56 21.24 6.43
C ALA A 240 -14.52 22.30 5.31
N HIS A 241 -13.42 22.35 4.55
CA HIS A 241 -13.19 23.32 3.48
C HIS A 241 -13.50 22.77 2.08
N ASN A 242 -13.57 21.43 1.92
CA ASN A 242 -13.80 20.80 0.63
C ASN A 242 -14.78 19.62 0.73
N LYS A 243 -16.08 19.95 0.75
CA LYS A 243 -17.18 18.99 0.99
C LYS A 243 -17.28 17.88 -0.06
N VAL A 244 -16.68 18.06 -1.24
CA VAL A 244 -16.62 17.03 -2.30
C VAL A 244 -15.82 15.82 -1.85
N LEU A 245 -14.91 15.98 -0.88
CA LEU A 245 -14.10 14.90 -0.33
C LEU A 245 -14.84 14.05 0.72
N ILE A 246 -16.02 14.47 1.17
CA ILE A 246 -16.77 13.77 2.23
C ILE A 246 -17.11 12.32 1.84
N PRO A 247 -17.70 12.03 0.65
CA PRO A 247 -18.04 10.66 0.27
C PRO A 247 -16.82 9.73 0.17
N MET A 248 -15.63 10.31 -0.09
CA MET A 248 -14.38 9.56 -0.17
C MET A 248 -13.90 9.15 1.21
N TRP A 249 -13.75 10.09 2.15
CA TRP A 249 -13.10 9.84 3.45
C TRP A 249 -14.04 9.33 4.53
N LEU A 250 -15.33 9.68 4.46
CA LEU A 250 -16.29 9.36 5.52
C LEU A 250 -16.41 7.85 5.80
N PRO A 251 -16.47 6.94 4.81
CA PRO A 251 -16.52 5.51 5.06
C PRO A 251 -15.28 4.98 5.81
N MET A 252 -14.09 5.51 5.50
CA MET A 252 -12.84 5.11 6.15
C MET A 252 -12.74 5.62 7.58
N ILE A 253 -13.12 6.88 7.81
CA ILE A 253 -13.18 7.43 9.16
C ILE A 253 -14.18 6.59 9.97
N GLN A 254 -15.38 6.31 9.44
CA GLN A 254 -16.40 5.51 10.12
C GLN A 254 -15.99 4.05 10.38
N SER A 255 -15.26 3.40 9.47
CA SER A 255 -14.80 2.02 9.67
C SER A 255 -13.76 1.92 10.78
N ASN A 256 -12.85 2.89 10.88
CA ASN A 256 -11.83 2.94 11.93
C ASN A 256 -12.38 3.48 13.27
N LEU A 257 -13.42 4.32 13.24
CA LEU A 257 -14.10 4.83 14.43
C LEU A 257 -14.88 3.76 15.22
N LYS A 258 -15.28 2.64 14.59
CA LYS A 258 -15.91 1.51 15.30
C LYS A 258 -14.97 0.85 16.32
N GLN A 259 -13.66 1.14 16.28
CA GLN A 259 -12.64 0.64 17.21
C GLN A 259 -12.05 1.73 18.13
N LEU A 260 -12.56 2.98 18.09
CA LEU A 260 -12.05 4.12 18.90
C LEU A 260 -13.08 4.61 19.93
N SER A 261 -12.58 5.21 21.03
CA SER A 261 -13.20 5.39 22.35
C SER A 261 -14.64 5.96 22.43
N ALA A 262 -15.34 5.60 23.51
CA ALA A 262 -16.77 5.87 23.80
C ALA A 262 -17.21 7.34 23.69
N GLY A 263 -16.30 8.31 23.83
CA GLY A 263 -16.61 9.75 23.72
C GLY A 263 -16.94 10.22 22.30
N LEU A 264 -16.38 9.57 21.28
CA LEU A 264 -16.63 9.85 19.86
C LEU A 264 -17.85 9.07 19.34
N GLN A 265 -18.10 7.87 19.88
CA GLN A 265 -19.32 7.10 19.61
C GLN A 265 -20.59 7.89 19.94
N LEU A 266 -20.64 8.60 21.07
CA LEU A 266 -21.82 9.41 21.45
C LEU A 266 -22.11 10.56 20.48
N ARG A 267 -21.07 11.16 19.87
CA ARG A 267 -21.24 12.25 18.89
C ARG A 267 -21.67 11.75 17.52
N LEU A 268 -21.34 10.51 17.17
CA LEU A 268 -21.74 9.87 15.90
C LEU A 268 -23.08 9.14 15.99
N GLN A 269 -23.48 8.67 17.17
CA GLN A 269 -24.75 7.98 17.40
C GLN A 269 -25.96 8.92 17.19
N ALA A 270 -25.80 10.23 17.41
CA ALA A 270 -26.78 11.26 17.06
C ALA A 270 -27.04 11.37 15.53
N ILE A 271 -26.08 10.94 14.71
CA ILE A 271 -26.14 10.95 13.24
C ILE A 271 -26.55 9.56 12.71
N GLN A 272 -26.12 8.48 13.37
CA GLN A 272 -26.34 7.08 12.99
C GLN A 272 -27.81 6.62 13.13
N ASN A 273 -28.60 7.24 14.03
CA ASN A 273 -30.02 6.90 14.24
C ASN A 273 -30.93 7.15 13.01
N ARG A 274 -30.39 7.68 11.91
CA ARG A 274 -31.16 7.91 10.67
C ARG A 274 -30.93 6.89 9.56
N VAL A 275 -30.01 5.92 9.68
CA VAL A 275 -29.58 5.09 8.52
C VAL A 275 -29.46 3.58 8.78
N ASN A 276 -29.40 3.09 10.02
CA ASN A 276 -29.15 1.65 10.26
C ASN A 276 -30.42 0.79 10.27
N HIS A 277 -30.78 0.24 9.11
CA HIS A 277 -31.30 -1.13 9.07
C HIS A 277 -30.57 -1.91 7.97
N GLN A 278 -29.98 -3.02 8.40
CA GLN A 278 -29.59 -4.22 7.64
C GLN A 278 -28.08 -4.52 7.51
N CYS A 279 -27.83 -5.81 7.78
CA CYS A 279 -26.66 -6.63 7.49
C CYS A 279 -25.52 -6.64 8.53
N LEU A 280 -25.79 -7.37 9.62
CA LEU A 280 -24.79 -8.14 10.37
C LEU A 280 -25.02 -9.62 10.04
N GLN A 281 -23.99 -10.35 9.60
CA GLN A 281 -23.49 -11.59 10.22
C GLN A 281 -22.63 -12.47 9.28
N GLY A 282 -21.45 -12.86 9.78
CA GLY A 282 -20.80 -14.17 9.57
C GLY A 282 -19.74 -14.31 8.46
N GLN A 283 -18.51 -14.75 8.80
CA GLN A 283 -18.10 -16.17 8.81
C GLN A 283 -16.56 -16.38 8.88
N THR A 284 -16.20 -17.66 9.05
CA THR A 284 -15.03 -18.38 9.59
C THR A 284 -13.75 -18.46 8.71
N SER A 285 -12.69 -18.95 9.36
CA SER A 285 -11.33 -19.28 8.91
C SER A 285 -11.18 -20.15 7.66
N GLY A 286 -10.16 -19.85 6.84
CA GLY A 286 -9.64 -20.67 5.73
C GLY A 286 -9.84 -20.01 4.36
N ALA A 287 -8.75 -19.69 3.67
CA ALA A 287 -8.61 -18.78 2.51
C ALA A 287 -8.80 -17.29 2.87
N PRO A 288 -7.99 -16.36 2.30
CA PRO A 288 -8.28 -14.95 2.48
C PRO A 288 -9.60 -14.74 1.76
N PRO A 289 -10.55 -13.98 2.33
CA PRO A 289 -11.86 -13.86 1.73
C PRO A 289 -11.65 -13.45 0.28
N PHE A 290 -12.29 -14.15 -0.66
CA PHE A 290 -12.23 -13.86 -2.09
C PHE A 290 -12.35 -12.34 -2.37
N ALA A 291 -13.11 -11.65 -1.51
CA ALA A 291 -13.18 -10.19 -1.42
C ALA A 291 -11.83 -9.46 -1.28
N LEU A 292 -10.91 -9.89 -0.41
CA LEU A 292 -9.60 -9.28 -0.22
C LEU A 292 -8.74 -9.40 -1.48
N ARG A 293 -8.68 -10.58 -2.11
CA ARG A 293 -7.93 -10.76 -3.37
C ARG A 293 -8.48 -9.87 -4.48
N LYS A 294 -9.80 -9.81 -4.63
CA LYS A 294 -10.47 -8.94 -5.59
C LYS A 294 -10.20 -7.47 -5.27
N TRP A 295 -10.24 -7.08 -4.01
CA TRP A 295 -9.92 -5.72 -3.57
C TRP A 295 -8.48 -5.35 -3.92
N LEU A 296 -7.50 -6.21 -3.63
CA LEU A 296 -6.08 -5.98 -3.97
C LEU A 296 -5.88 -5.81 -5.49
N GLN A 297 -6.55 -6.63 -6.31
CA GLN A 297 -6.53 -6.49 -7.77
C GLN A 297 -7.15 -5.16 -8.24
N CYS A 298 -8.29 -4.77 -7.67
CA CYS A 298 -8.91 -3.48 -7.98
C CYS A 298 -8.02 -2.30 -7.54
N THR A 299 -7.38 -2.41 -6.38
CA THR A 299 -6.43 -1.44 -5.83
C THR A 299 -5.22 -1.28 -6.74
N GLN A 300 -4.59 -2.38 -7.14
CA GLN A 300 -3.53 -2.38 -8.15
C GLN A 300 -3.96 -1.64 -9.42
N PHE A 301 -5.12 -2.03 -9.99
CA PHE A 301 -5.58 -1.46 -11.25
C PHE A 301 -5.78 0.06 -11.13
N LYS A 302 -6.44 0.51 -10.06
CA LYS A 302 -6.65 1.95 -9.80
C LYS A 302 -5.33 2.70 -9.64
N MET A 303 -4.39 2.15 -8.86
CA MET A 303 -3.07 2.77 -8.67
C MET A 303 -2.31 2.90 -9.99
N ALA A 304 -2.31 1.84 -10.81
CA ALA A 304 -1.67 1.85 -12.12
C ALA A 304 -2.28 2.91 -13.06
N GLN A 305 -3.61 3.01 -13.10
CA GLN A 305 -4.31 3.99 -13.94
C GLN A 305 -3.99 5.43 -13.53
N VAL A 306 -4.01 5.74 -12.23
CA VAL A 306 -3.67 7.09 -11.73
C VAL A 306 -2.21 7.46 -12.04
N GLU A 307 -1.28 6.51 -11.93
CA GLU A 307 0.12 6.75 -12.30
C GLU A 307 0.29 7.02 -13.79
N ILE A 308 -0.35 6.23 -14.66
CA ILE A 308 -0.31 6.44 -16.11
C ILE A 308 -0.85 7.83 -16.46
N GLN A 309 -2.02 8.21 -15.91
CA GLN A 309 -2.62 9.53 -16.16
C GLN A 309 -1.73 10.67 -15.65
N SER A 310 -1.13 10.51 -14.47
CA SER A 310 -0.23 11.52 -13.88
C SER A 310 1.06 11.67 -14.70
N SER A 311 1.61 10.55 -15.18
CA SER A 311 2.81 10.50 -16.03
C SER A 311 2.58 11.10 -17.41
N GLU A 312 1.47 10.76 -18.07
CA GLU A 312 1.10 11.30 -19.38
C GLU A 312 0.88 12.81 -19.29
N ALA A 313 0.16 13.28 -18.27
CA ALA A 313 -0.03 14.71 -18.03
C ALA A 313 1.30 15.43 -17.79
N ALA A 314 2.20 14.88 -16.99
CA ALA A 314 3.52 15.49 -16.74
C ALA A 314 4.37 15.59 -18.03
N SER A 315 4.30 14.57 -18.89
CA SER A 315 5.07 14.49 -20.15
C SER A 315 4.59 15.49 -21.20
N GLN A 316 3.33 15.96 -21.12
CA GLN A 316 2.81 17.00 -22.03
C GLN A 316 3.40 18.40 -21.77
N PHE A 317 3.83 18.69 -20.54
CA PHE A 317 4.41 19.98 -20.17
C PHE A 317 5.94 20.02 -20.31
N TYR A 318 6.60 18.86 -20.34
CA TYR A 318 8.04 18.73 -20.55
C TYR A 318 8.30 17.58 -21.55
N PRO A 319 8.19 17.83 -22.87
CA PRO A 319 8.57 16.83 -23.86
C PRO A 319 10.07 16.53 -23.70
N MET A 320 10.38 15.26 -23.43
CA MET A 320 11.75 14.72 -23.37
C MET A 320 12.40 14.69 -24.76
#